data_AF-A0A971FA69-F1
#
_entry.id   AF-A0A971FA69-F1
#
_cell.length_a   1.000
_cell.length_b   1.000
_cell.length_c   1.000
_cell.angle_alpha   90.00
_cell.angle_beta   90.00
_cell.angle_gamma   90.00
#
_symmetry.space_group_name_H-M   'P 1'
#
loop_
_entity.id
_entity.type
_entity.pdbx_description
1 polymer ?
#
loop_
_entity_poly.entity_id
_entity_poly.type
_entity_poly.pdbx_seq_one_letter_code
_entity_poly.pdbx_strand_id
1 'polypeptide(L)' 'RPNSSPGFLLRYEALLEWRKKTARARGVESDVILSRSTVVELAEKNPRGMAELGRIESLGPYRRDRYAGEILKVLEEA' A
#
# COMPACT_ATOMS: atom_id res chain seq x y z
N ARG A 1 -6.32 -17.39 -7.73
CA ARG A 1 -7.25 -17.25 -6.58
C ARG A 1 -7.04 -15.85 -6.02
N PRO A 2 -8.08 -15.04 -5.75
CA PRO A 2 -7.86 -13.78 -5.02
C PRO A 2 -7.16 -14.13 -3.70
N ASN A 3 -6.08 -13.42 -3.41
CA ASN A 3 -5.02 -13.82 -2.47
C ASN A 3 -5.55 -14.34 -1.12
N SER A 4 -4.97 -15.44 -0.65
CA SER A 4 -5.51 -16.27 0.44
C SER A 4 -5.15 -15.78 1.85
N SER A 5 -4.52 -14.61 2.00
CA SER A 5 -4.15 -14.09 3.32
C SER A 5 -5.39 -13.59 4.07
N PRO A 6 -5.59 -13.96 5.35
CA PRO A 6 -6.66 -13.40 6.17
C PRO A 6 -6.64 -11.86 6.16
N GLY A 7 -7.82 -11.24 6.01
CA GLY A 7 -7.96 -9.78 5.95
C GLY A 7 -7.43 -9.13 4.66
N PHE A 8 -7.12 -9.90 3.61
CA PHE A 8 -6.63 -9.35 2.33
C PHE A 8 -7.56 -8.27 1.78
N LEU A 9 -8.86 -8.56 1.70
CA LEU A 9 -9.84 -7.64 1.10
C LEU A 9 -9.92 -6.32 1.87
N LEU A 10 -9.89 -6.36 3.22
CA LEU A 10 -9.90 -5.16 4.06
C LEU A 10 -8.68 -4.27 3.80
N ARG A 11 -7.47 -4.84 3.82
CA ARG A 11 -6.23 -4.10 3.53
C ARG A 11 -6.20 -3.59 2.09
N TYR A 12 -6.64 -4.41 1.14
CA TYR A 12 -6.69 -4.04 -0.27
C TYR A 12 -7.61 -2.83 -0.51
N GLU A 13 -8.82 -2.85 0.05
CA GLU A 13 -9.78 -1.74 -0.03
C GLU A 13 -9.25 -0.49 0.68
N ALA A 14 -8.70 -0.63 1.89
CA ALA A 14 -8.12 0.48 2.64
C ALA A 14 -6.97 1.17 1.88
N LEU A 15 -6.08 0.39 1.28
CA LEU A 15 -4.99 0.90 0.44
C LEU A 15 -5.50 1.58 -0.82
N LEU A 16 -6.54 1.06 -1.48
CA LEU A 16 -7.15 1.70 -2.65
C LEU A 16 -7.77 3.06 -2.28
N GLU A 17 -8.46 3.14 -1.15
CA GLU A 17 -9.07 4.38 -0.68
C GLU A 17 -8.03 5.41 -0.25
N TRP A 18 -7.00 5.00 0.49
CA TRP A 18 -5.87 5.87 0.81
C TRP A 18 -5.18 6.38 -0.47
N ARG A 19 -4.87 5.48 -1.41
CA ARG A 19 -4.25 5.81 -2.70
C ARG A 19 -5.05 6.89 -3.45
N LYS A 20 -6.37 6.76 -3.54
CA LYS A 20 -7.24 7.77 -4.18
C LYS A 20 -7.19 9.12 -3.46
N LYS A 21 -7.27 9.13 -2.13
CA LYS A 21 -7.22 10.35 -1.32
C LYS A 21 -5.89 11.08 -1.49
N THR A 22 -4.77 10.37 -1.40
CA THR A 22 -3.42 10.93 -1.57
C THR A 22 -3.20 11.45 -2.99
N ALA A 23 -3.71 10.76 -3.99
CA ALA A 23 -3.63 11.18 -5.39
C ALA A 23 -4.37 12.49 -5.63
N ARG A 24 -5.60 12.59 -5.13
CA ARG A 24 -6.40 13.82 -5.17
C ARG A 24 -5.70 14.98 -4.48
N ALA A 25 -5.12 14.76 -3.30
CA ALA A 25 -4.39 15.80 -2.56
C ALA A 25 -3.13 16.29 -3.32
N ARG A 26 -2.50 15.42 -4.11
CA ARG A 26 -1.32 15.76 -4.93
C ARG A 26 -1.68 16.26 -6.34
N GLY A 27 -2.94 16.16 -6.76
CA GLY A 27 -3.35 16.47 -8.14
C GLY A 27 -2.75 15.52 -9.18
N VAL A 28 -2.53 14.26 -8.82
CA VAL A 28 -1.96 13.24 -9.72
C VAL A 28 -2.89 12.03 -9.84
N GLU A 29 -2.62 11.17 -10.81
CA GLU A 29 -3.31 9.89 -10.96
C GLU A 29 -3.00 8.94 -9.79
N SER A 30 -3.96 8.08 -9.48
CA SER A 30 -3.87 7.23 -8.28
C SER A 30 -2.80 6.14 -8.38
N ASP A 31 -2.49 5.67 -9.59
CA ASP A 31 -1.40 4.73 -9.85
C ASP A 31 0.01 5.32 -9.64
N VAL A 32 0.14 6.65 -9.73
CA VAL A 32 1.39 7.37 -9.39
C VAL A 32 1.72 7.18 -7.91
N ILE A 33 0.71 7.19 -7.04
CA ILE A 33 0.87 6.98 -5.60
C ILE A 33 1.27 5.54 -5.31
N LEU A 34 0.46 4.56 -5.75
CA LEU A 34 0.78 3.13 -5.69
C LEU A 34 0.27 2.43 -6.94
N SER A 35 1.16 1.65 -7.56
CA SER A 35 0.75 0.76 -8.63
C SER A 35 -0.23 -0.31 -8.13
N ARG A 36 -1.06 -0.87 -9.02
CA ARG A 36 -1.99 -1.93 -8.63
C ARG A 36 -1.27 -3.17 -8.10
N SER A 37 -0.12 -3.53 -8.66
CA SER A 37 0.69 -4.65 -8.18
C SER A 37 1.21 -4.40 -6.77
N THR A 38 1.65 -3.18 -6.46
CA THR A 38 2.08 -2.81 -5.11
C THR A 38 0.95 -2.92 -4.09
N VAL A 39 -0.27 -2.49 -4.44
CA VAL A 39 -1.42 -2.60 -3.54
C VAL A 39 -1.73 -4.08 -3.23
N VAL A 40 -1.72 -4.94 -4.25
CA VAL A 40 -1.93 -6.38 -4.08
C VAL A 40 -0.84 -6.99 -3.19
N GLU A 41 0.43 -6.68 -3.46
CA GLU A 41 1.56 -7.21 -2.70
C GLU A 41 1.54 -6.75 -1.23
N LEU A 42 1.21 -5.48 -0.97
CA LEU A 42 1.08 -4.95 0.39
C LEU A 42 -0.08 -5.59 1.15
N ALA A 43 -1.24 -5.74 0.49
CA ALA A 43 -2.40 -6.39 1.11
C ALA A 43 -2.14 -7.87 1.41
N GLU A 44 -1.36 -8.56 0.58
CA GLU A 44 -0.99 -9.96 0.78
C GLU A 44 0.07 -10.14 1.87
N LYS A 45 1.17 -9.37 1.81
CA LYS A 45 2.30 -9.50 2.74
C LYS A 45 2.06 -8.84 4.10
N ASN A 46 1.14 -7.86 4.17
CA ASN A 46 0.78 -7.13 5.39
C ASN A 46 1.98 -6.67 6.25
N PRO A 47 2.91 -5.88 5.70
CA PRO A 47 4.09 -5.46 6.44
C PRO A 47 3.72 -4.63 7.68
N ARG A 48 4.31 -4.98 8.84
CA ARG A 48 4.08 -4.34 10.15
C ARG A 48 5.21 -3.38 10.56
N GLY A 49 6.13 -3.07 9.65
CA GLY A 49 7.20 -2.11 9.91
C GLY A 49 8.12 -1.86 8.73
N MET A 50 9.06 -0.94 8.90
CA MET A 50 10.01 -0.51 7.87
C MET A 50 10.84 -1.66 7.28
N ALA A 51 11.26 -2.61 8.12
CA ALA A 51 12.05 -3.76 7.68
C ALA A 51 11.29 -4.68 6.73
N GLU A 52 10.00 -4.88 6.95
CA GLU A 52 9.13 -5.71 6.10
C GLU A 52 8.71 -4.95 4.85
N LEU A 53 8.40 -3.65 4.99
CA LEU A 53 8.11 -2.77 3.87
C LEU A 53 9.31 -2.62 2.91
N GLY A 54 10.53 -2.73 3.45
CA GLY A 54 11.77 -2.80 2.70
C GLY A 54 11.84 -3.98 1.72
N ARG A 55 11.12 -5.07 2.01
CA ARG A 55 11.04 -6.29 1.17
C ARG A 55 9.98 -6.21 0.07
N ILE A 56 9.23 -5.11 0.00
CA ILE A 56 8.26 -4.83 -1.06
C ILE A 56 9.00 -4.16 -2.21
N GLU A 57 9.45 -4.94 -3.17
CA GLU A 57 10.23 -4.46 -4.30
C GLU A 57 9.41 -3.54 -5.21
N SER A 58 8.13 -3.87 -5.42
CA SER A 58 7.23 -3.11 -6.29
C SER A 58 6.93 -1.69 -5.81
N LEU A 59 7.17 -1.38 -4.52
CA LEU A 59 6.99 -0.04 -3.97
C LEU A 59 8.04 0.92 -4.53
N GLY A 60 9.27 0.45 -4.70
CA GLY A 60 10.41 1.26 -5.12
C GLY A 60 10.88 2.25 -4.03
N PRO A 61 12.13 2.75 -4.13
CA PRO A 61 12.76 3.53 -3.07
C PRO A 61 12.06 4.87 -2.82
N TYR A 62 11.67 5.59 -3.89
CA TYR A 62 11.01 6.90 -3.76
C TYR A 62 9.68 6.83 -3.00
N ARG A 63 8.81 5.87 -3.34
CA ARG A 63 7.51 5.73 -2.67
C ARG A 63 7.68 5.19 -1.25
N ARG A 64 8.66 4.32 -1.03
CA ARG A 64 8.99 3.83 0.31
C ARG A 64 9.39 4.99 1.22
N ASP A 65 10.32 5.82 0.78
CA ASP A 65 10.75 6.99 1.56
C ASP A 65 9.59 7.96 1.81
N ARG A 66 8.79 8.25 0.78
CA ARG A 66 7.70 9.22 0.86
C ARG A 66 6.47 8.74 1.64
N TYR A 67 6.11 7.47 1.52
CA TYR A 67 4.81 6.96 1.93
C TYR A 67 4.86 5.84 2.96
N ALA A 68 6.03 5.40 3.42
CA ALA A 68 6.12 4.28 4.35
C ALA A 68 5.26 4.45 5.60
N GLY A 69 5.33 5.62 6.25
CA GLY A 69 4.56 5.89 7.46
C GLY A 69 3.05 5.81 7.22
N GLU A 70 2.56 6.40 6.14
CA GLU A 70 1.15 6.37 5.79
C GLU A 70 0.67 4.97 5.41
N ILE A 71 1.46 4.23 4.62
CA ILE A 71 1.13 2.86 4.22
C ILE A 71 1.03 1.95 5.45
N LEU A 72 2.03 2.01 6.36
CA LEU A 72 2.03 1.21 7.57
C LEU A 72 0.81 1.52 8.45
N LYS A 73 0.46 2.81 8.58
CA LYS A 73 -0.74 3.22 9.31
C LYS A 73 -2.02 2.65 8.70
N VAL A 74 -2.17 2.73 7.38
CA VAL A 74 -3.34 2.16 6.67
C VAL A 74 -3.45 0.65 6.87
N LEU A 75 -2.31 -0.06 6.88
CA LEU A 75 -2.26 -1.51 7.10
C LEU A 75 -2.51 -1.90 8.56
N GLU A 76 -2.21 -1.02 9.51
CA GLU A 76 -2.49 -1.22 10.93
C GLU A 76 -3.98 -1.04 11.26
N GLU A 77 -4.62 -0.07 10.62
CA GLU A 77 -6.04 0.28 10.82
C GLU A 77 -7.03 -0.66 10.08
N ALA A 78 -6.54 -1.49 9.16
CA ALA A 78 -7.34 -2.38 8.31
C ALA A 78 -7.29 -3.86 8.74
#